data_AF-A0A077MCG6-F1
#
_entry.id   AF-A0A077MCG6-F1
#
_cell.length_a   1.000
_cell.length_b   1.000
_cell.length_c   1.000
_cell.angle_alpha   90.00
_cell.angle_beta   90.00
_cell.angle_gamma   90.00
#
_symmetry.space_group_name_H-M   'P 1'
#
loop_
_entity.id
_entity.type
_entity.pdbx_description
1 polymer ?
#
loop_
_entity_poly.entity_id
_entity_poly.type
_entity_poly.pdbx_seq_one_letter_code
_entity_poly.pdbx_strand_id
1 'polypeptide(L)'
;MTLIRTTLTAAVGASLTLALAMPADAAVPPPPKPTVAVPSAVDVPMNYQGQTLCSQNTKPGVAAWASIVATNYKRPTYGTIRPCASDVSEHYDGRALDWMLNVNNAEDKAIADAVTTWLTARDANGNYGAWARRLGIMYIIWNKKTWKSYRDINTWTTYTGSVPHTDHIHFSFAWDGACKRTSWWTGRAATSINPTTCQTGAQVTVDTEFTKLKDLLLKLGSTGDAVRVAQANLPGVAVDGQFGPQTQAAVKAFQTKYGLKVNGFVARPVWNKMEQLQYPLIKYRKTVILKRGSTGDAVKAAQWALRLPQDGVFGLTTFRAVKKVEAKYGITVNGVVGPLTWAALDEELRSRMREEEAGRELAKVIAQAKSDYAAVSSAG
;
A
#
# COMPACT_ATOMS: atom_id res chain seq x y z
N MET A 1 -35.37 72.23 72.16
CA MET A 1 -34.70 72.39 70.86
C MET A 1 -34.48 71.02 70.26
N THR A 2 -35.33 70.68 69.31
CA THR A 2 -35.40 69.42 68.58
C THR A 2 -34.30 69.39 67.51
N LEU A 3 -33.46 68.35 67.48
CA LEU A 3 -32.56 68.11 66.35
C LEU A 3 -32.55 66.62 66.01
N ILE A 4 -33.22 66.39 64.88
CA ILE A 4 -33.39 65.16 64.11
C ILE A 4 -32.00 64.62 63.70
N ARG A 5 -31.71 63.35 64.02
CA ARG A 5 -30.59 62.62 63.41
C ARG A 5 -31.14 61.78 62.25
N THR A 6 -31.00 62.30 61.04
CA THR A 6 -31.28 61.63 59.78
C THR A 6 -30.11 60.70 59.44
N THR A 7 -30.37 59.39 59.32
CA THR A 7 -29.43 58.40 58.78
C THR A 7 -29.37 58.51 57.26
N LEU A 8 -28.19 58.81 56.71
CA LEU A 8 -27.92 58.78 55.28
C LEU A 8 -27.41 57.38 54.89
N THR A 9 -28.23 56.59 54.21
CA THR A 9 -27.83 55.35 53.54
C THR A 9 -27.09 55.67 52.25
N ALA A 10 -25.79 55.34 52.18
CA ALA A 10 -25.02 55.38 50.94
C ALA A 10 -25.25 54.08 50.15
N ALA A 11 -25.90 54.20 48.99
CA ALA A 11 -26.03 53.12 48.03
C ALA A 11 -24.73 53.00 47.22
N VAL A 12 -23.97 51.92 47.44
CA VAL A 12 -22.84 51.54 46.57
C VAL A 12 -23.41 50.81 45.36
N GLY A 13 -23.42 51.50 44.21
CA GLY A 13 -23.76 50.88 42.93
C GLY A 13 -22.65 49.92 42.50
N ALA A 14 -22.91 48.63 42.54
CA ALA A 14 -22.04 47.62 41.95
C ALA A 14 -22.18 47.67 40.41
N SER A 15 -21.22 48.27 39.74
CA SER A 15 -21.08 48.18 38.29
C SER A 15 -20.69 46.75 37.92
N LEU A 16 -21.65 45.97 37.45
CA LEU A 16 -21.45 44.63 36.91
C LEU A 16 -20.70 44.76 35.57
N THR A 17 -19.37 44.68 35.61
CA THR A 17 -18.56 44.52 34.41
C THR A 17 -18.75 43.09 33.91
N LEU A 18 -19.52 42.93 32.84
CA LEU A 18 -19.64 41.67 32.12
C LEU A 18 -18.31 41.39 31.43
N ALA A 19 -17.38 40.74 32.13
CA ALA A 19 -16.18 40.20 31.54
C ALA A 19 -16.61 39.09 30.57
N LEU A 20 -16.68 39.42 29.27
CA LEU A 20 -16.77 38.44 28.20
C LEU A 20 -15.52 37.54 28.33
N ALA A 21 -15.70 36.32 28.84
CA ALA A 21 -14.68 35.30 28.79
C ALA A 21 -14.35 35.08 27.32
N MET A 22 -13.14 35.48 26.91
CA MET A 22 -12.63 35.12 25.60
C MET A 22 -12.60 33.58 25.50
N PRO A 23 -12.96 33.00 24.35
CA PRO A 23 -12.81 31.56 24.18
C PRO A 23 -11.34 31.21 24.44
N ALA A 24 -11.11 30.27 25.37
CA ALA A 24 -9.78 29.73 25.60
C ALA A 24 -9.27 29.18 24.26
N ASP A 25 -8.14 29.70 23.78
CA ASP A 25 -7.40 29.13 22.65
C ASP A 25 -7.32 27.62 22.89
N ALA A 26 -7.93 26.83 22.01
CA ALA A 26 -7.92 25.38 22.14
C ALA A 26 -6.45 24.93 22.04
N ALA A 27 -5.89 24.47 23.15
CA ALA A 27 -4.50 24.04 23.23
C ALA A 27 -4.20 23.00 22.13
N VAL A 28 -3.06 23.15 21.44
CA VAL A 28 -2.62 22.21 20.40
C VAL A 28 -2.60 20.79 20.99
N PRO A 29 -3.23 19.79 20.32
CA PRO A 29 -3.23 18.42 20.79
C PRO A 29 -1.80 17.91 21.06
N PRO A 30 -1.60 17.08 22.10
CA PRO A 30 -0.28 16.55 22.39
C PRO A 30 0.26 15.74 21.20
N PRO A 31 1.59 15.61 21.09
CA PRO A 31 2.20 14.79 20.05
C PRO A 31 1.68 13.35 20.04
N PRO A 32 1.54 12.74 18.85
CA PRO A 32 1.14 11.35 18.73
C PRO A 32 2.17 10.44 19.41
N LYS A 33 1.70 9.30 19.91
CA LYS A 33 2.54 8.27 20.53
C LYS A 33 2.67 7.06 19.60
N PRO A 34 3.84 6.39 19.53
CA PRO A 34 3.96 5.13 18.81
C PRO A 34 3.13 4.04 19.48
N THR A 35 2.69 3.07 18.68
CA THR A 35 1.89 1.92 19.16
C THR A 35 2.74 0.84 19.82
N VAL A 36 4.07 0.91 19.66
CA VAL A 36 5.06 0.02 20.26
C VAL A 36 5.77 0.71 21.42
N ALA A 37 6.31 -0.08 22.35
CA ALA A 37 7.11 0.45 23.44
C ALA A 37 8.37 1.16 22.90
N VAL A 38 8.64 2.36 23.41
CA VAL A 38 9.77 3.18 22.97
C VAL A 38 11.04 2.72 23.69
N PRO A 39 12.06 2.21 22.96
CA PRO A 39 13.31 1.78 23.60
C PRO A 39 14.08 2.99 24.13
N SER A 40 14.89 2.80 25.18
CA SER A 40 15.77 3.85 25.73
C SER A 40 16.80 4.33 24.71
N ALA A 41 17.33 3.41 23.89
CA ALA A 41 18.18 3.74 22.76
C ALA A 41 17.39 4.50 21.67
N VAL A 42 18.03 5.51 21.08
CA VAL A 42 17.50 6.32 19.98
C VAL A 42 18.14 5.86 18.67
N ASP A 43 17.34 5.73 17.61
CA ASP A 43 17.81 5.41 16.26
C ASP A 43 18.94 6.35 15.84
N VAL A 44 19.94 5.87 15.09
CA VAL A 44 21.01 6.73 14.55
C VAL A 44 20.45 7.89 13.73
N PRO A 45 21.16 9.03 13.63
CA PRO A 45 20.75 10.10 12.73
C PRO A 45 20.66 9.62 11.27
N MET A 46 19.59 9.99 10.57
CA MET A 46 19.36 9.56 9.18
C MET A 46 20.21 10.39 8.23
N ASN A 47 21.12 9.74 7.48
CA ASN A 47 21.90 10.38 6.42
C ASN A 47 21.00 10.84 5.25
N TYR A 48 21.53 11.74 4.42
CA TYR A 48 20.85 12.09 3.19
C TYR A 48 20.80 10.90 2.23
N GLN A 49 19.60 10.59 1.74
CA GLN A 49 19.37 9.53 0.77
C GLN A 49 18.54 10.08 -0.38
N GLY A 50 19.23 10.48 -1.45
CA GLY A 50 18.58 10.96 -2.66
C GLY A 50 17.59 9.95 -3.23
N GLN A 51 16.70 10.44 -4.07
CA GLN A 51 15.75 9.63 -4.83
C GLN A 51 16.46 8.55 -5.64
N THR A 52 15.92 7.33 -5.62
CA THR A 52 16.51 6.17 -6.32
C THR A 52 15.51 5.43 -7.19
N LEU A 53 14.23 5.80 -7.10
CA LEU A 53 13.10 5.20 -7.79
C LEU A 53 12.18 6.26 -8.42
N CYS A 54 11.33 5.79 -9.33
CA CYS A 54 10.14 6.51 -9.78
C CYS A 54 8.96 5.60 -9.46
N SER A 55 8.68 5.44 -8.16
CA SER A 55 7.82 4.39 -7.66
C SER A 55 6.33 4.72 -7.79
N GLN A 56 5.97 6.00 -7.93
CA GLN A 56 4.58 6.50 -7.95
C GLN A 56 3.66 5.86 -6.89
N ASN A 57 4.24 5.37 -5.78
CA ASN A 57 3.57 4.66 -4.70
C ASN A 57 4.11 5.18 -3.37
N THR A 58 3.22 5.63 -2.47
CA THR A 58 3.58 6.06 -1.11
C THR A 58 4.15 4.91 -0.31
N LYS A 59 5.26 5.15 0.39
CA LYS A 59 5.91 4.11 1.21
C LYS A 59 5.19 3.91 2.54
N PRO A 60 5.18 2.69 3.11
CA PRO A 60 4.32 2.35 4.24
C PRO A 60 4.49 3.25 5.47
N GLY A 61 5.72 3.64 5.79
CA GLY A 61 6.02 4.55 6.90
C GLY A 61 5.49 5.96 6.65
N VAL A 62 5.59 6.46 5.41
CA VAL A 62 5.06 7.77 5.02
C VAL A 62 3.54 7.79 5.07
N ALA A 63 2.89 6.76 4.52
CA ALA A 63 1.42 6.63 4.58
C ALA A 63 0.91 6.56 6.03
N ALA A 64 1.60 5.78 6.88
CA ALA A 64 1.24 5.67 8.28
C ALA A 64 1.45 6.99 9.03
N TRP A 65 2.57 7.69 8.80
CA TRP A 65 2.81 8.99 9.44
C TRP A 65 1.79 10.04 8.98
N ALA A 66 1.49 10.11 7.69
CA ALA A 66 0.47 10.99 7.13
C ALA A 66 -0.89 10.78 7.81
N SER A 67 -1.32 9.51 7.95
CA SER A 67 -2.55 9.16 8.66
C SER A 67 -2.52 9.55 10.13
N ILE A 68 -1.40 9.31 10.83
CA ILE A 68 -1.26 9.66 12.25
C ILE A 68 -1.43 11.17 12.47
N VAL A 69 -0.71 12.01 11.73
CA VAL A 69 -0.79 13.47 11.91
C VAL A 69 -2.13 14.03 11.44
N ALA A 70 -2.66 13.51 10.33
CA ALA A 70 -3.96 13.90 9.80
C ALA A 70 -5.09 13.68 10.83
N THR A 71 -5.10 12.50 11.47
CA THR A 71 -6.12 12.15 12.46
C THR A 71 -5.87 12.85 13.79
N ASN A 72 -4.65 12.84 14.32
CA ASN A 72 -4.33 13.39 15.64
C ASN A 72 -4.65 14.88 15.74
N TYR A 73 -4.39 15.63 14.66
CA TYR A 73 -4.57 17.08 14.62
C TYR A 73 -5.80 17.53 13.83
N LYS A 74 -6.61 16.59 13.32
CA LYS A 74 -7.82 16.88 12.51
C LYS A 74 -7.51 17.78 11.31
N ARG A 75 -6.44 17.45 10.58
CA ARG A 75 -5.97 18.16 9.37
C ARG A 75 -5.68 17.15 8.26
N PRO A 76 -6.71 16.68 7.53
CA PRO A 76 -6.61 15.52 6.66
C PRO A 76 -5.93 15.78 5.32
N THR A 77 -5.64 17.03 4.98
CA THR A 77 -5.11 17.39 3.66
C THR A 77 -3.59 17.18 3.61
N TYR A 78 -3.15 16.25 2.77
CA TYR A 78 -1.73 16.00 2.53
C TYR A 78 -1.46 15.43 1.13
N GLY A 79 -0.24 15.60 0.64
CA GLY A 79 0.28 15.00 -0.59
C GLY A 79 1.51 14.13 -0.31
N THR A 80 1.64 13.00 -0.99
CA THR A 80 2.79 12.09 -0.79
C THR A 80 3.55 11.72 -2.06
N ILE A 81 2.94 11.93 -3.22
CA ILE A 81 3.49 11.53 -4.52
C ILE A 81 3.39 12.71 -5.47
N ARG A 82 4.40 12.83 -6.34
CA ARG A 82 4.42 13.74 -7.48
C ARG A 82 4.78 12.95 -8.73
N PRO A 83 4.24 13.29 -9.92
CA PRO A 83 4.70 12.71 -11.17
C PRO A 83 6.21 12.84 -11.32
N CYS A 84 6.88 11.80 -11.80
CA CYS A 84 8.33 11.84 -11.97
C CYS A 84 8.71 12.85 -13.05
N ALA A 85 9.64 13.73 -12.72
CA ALA A 85 10.23 14.70 -13.63
C ALA A 85 11.76 14.67 -13.50
N SER A 86 12.45 15.65 -14.07
CA SER A 86 13.92 15.72 -14.11
C SER A 86 14.55 16.34 -12.86
N ASP A 87 13.77 16.92 -11.95
CA ASP A 87 14.26 17.44 -10.67
C ASP A 87 14.47 16.34 -9.61
N VAL A 88 14.96 16.74 -8.44
CA VAL A 88 15.30 15.83 -7.34
C VAL A 88 14.18 15.91 -6.31
N SER A 89 13.41 14.83 -6.15
CA SER A 89 12.33 14.79 -5.17
C SER A 89 12.06 13.39 -4.62
N GLU A 90 12.07 13.26 -3.29
CA GLU A 90 11.68 12.03 -2.59
C GLU A 90 10.18 11.70 -2.75
N HIS A 91 9.37 12.64 -3.27
CA HIS A 91 8.00 12.34 -3.71
C HIS A 91 7.95 11.32 -4.84
N TYR A 92 8.99 11.20 -5.67
CA TYR A 92 9.05 10.19 -6.73
C TYR A 92 9.22 8.78 -6.17
N ASP A 93 9.99 8.67 -5.09
CA ASP A 93 10.17 7.44 -4.33
C ASP A 93 8.95 7.13 -3.46
N GLY A 94 8.01 8.08 -3.29
CA GLY A 94 6.94 8.03 -2.28
C GLY A 94 7.46 8.09 -0.85
N ARG A 95 8.63 8.71 -0.64
CA ARG A 95 9.32 8.88 0.64
C ARG A 95 9.14 10.27 1.24
N ALA A 96 8.31 11.11 0.64
CA ALA A 96 8.03 12.46 1.13
C ALA A 96 6.55 12.66 1.46
N LEU A 97 6.29 13.60 2.38
CA LEU A 97 4.96 14.01 2.81
C LEU A 97 4.91 15.54 2.86
N ASP A 98 3.99 16.11 2.09
CA ASP A 98 3.56 17.50 2.21
C ASP A 98 2.26 17.52 3.02
N TRP A 99 2.31 17.99 4.25
CA TRP A 99 1.13 18.13 5.11
C TRP A 99 0.64 19.58 5.10
N MET A 100 -0.56 19.81 4.58
CA MET A 100 -1.04 21.14 4.19
C MET A 100 -1.50 21.94 5.41
N LEU A 101 -0.58 22.69 6.00
CA LEU A 101 -0.77 23.63 7.11
C LEU A 101 -0.27 25.00 6.67
N ASN A 102 -1.14 26.01 6.76
CA ASN A 102 -0.82 27.35 6.29
C ASN A 102 -0.31 28.25 7.42
N VAL A 103 0.87 28.86 7.26
CA VAL A 103 1.47 29.76 8.26
C VAL A 103 0.60 30.99 8.55
N ASN A 104 -0.24 31.40 7.60
CA ASN A 104 -1.16 32.53 7.76
C ASN A 104 -2.44 32.15 8.51
N ASN A 105 -2.68 30.85 8.75
CA ASN A 105 -3.71 30.38 9.65
C ASN A 105 -3.09 30.13 11.03
N ALA A 106 -3.59 30.80 12.07
CA ALA A 106 -3.00 30.75 13.40
C ALA A 106 -3.00 29.35 14.01
N GLU A 107 -4.08 28.57 13.82
CA GLU A 107 -4.18 27.20 14.34
C GLU A 107 -3.20 26.25 13.62
N ASP A 108 -3.16 26.34 12.29
CA ASP A 108 -2.25 25.52 11.47
C ASP A 108 -0.79 25.81 11.82
N LYS A 109 -0.46 27.10 11.98
CA LYS A 109 0.87 27.52 12.41
C LYS A 109 1.20 27.00 13.80
N ALA A 110 0.28 27.08 14.76
CA ALA A 110 0.50 26.57 16.11
C ALA A 110 0.73 25.06 16.12
N ILE A 111 -0.04 24.29 15.33
CA ILE A 111 0.14 22.85 15.15
C ILE A 111 1.50 22.55 14.51
N ALA A 112 1.84 23.26 13.42
CA ALA A 112 3.07 23.04 12.70
C ALA A 112 4.31 23.34 13.54
N ASP A 113 4.31 24.46 14.25
CA ASP A 113 5.39 24.85 15.16
C ASP A 113 5.53 23.84 16.31
N ALA A 114 4.42 23.38 16.89
CA ALA A 114 4.44 22.37 17.95
C ALA A 114 5.00 21.02 17.49
N VAL A 115 4.54 20.51 16.34
CA VAL A 115 5.00 19.23 15.77
C VAL A 115 6.47 19.29 15.39
N THR A 116 6.88 20.34 14.66
CA THR A 116 8.27 20.48 14.22
C THR A 116 9.22 20.71 15.39
N THR A 117 8.81 21.46 16.41
CA THR A 117 9.56 21.61 17.66
C THR A 117 9.69 20.28 18.37
N TRP A 118 8.61 19.55 18.61
CA TRP A 118 8.65 18.26 19.30
C TRP A 118 9.53 17.23 18.58
N LEU A 119 9.42 17.14 17.25
CA LEU A 119 10.21 16.22 16.45
C LEU A 119 11.71 16.48 16.55
N THR A 120 12.10 17.76 16.61
CA THR A 120 13.50 18.19 16.51
C THR A 120 14.12 18.53 17.87
N ALA A 121 13.31 18.62 18.93
CA ALA A 121 13.75 18.93 20.28
C ALA A 121 14.71 17.88 20.86
N ARG A 122 15.44 18.31 21.89
CA ARG A 122 16.24 17.45 22.74
C ARG A 122 15.33 16.63 23.65
N ASP A 123 15.50 15.31 23.69
CA ASP A 123 14.76 14.46 24.63
C ASP A 123 15.33 14.56 26.06
N ALA A 124 14.66 13.89 27.01
CA ALA A 124 15.05 13.90 28.43
C ALA A 124 16.46 13.35 28.69
N ASN A 125 16.99 12.52 27.79
CA ASN A 125 18.33 11.94 27.88
C ASN A 125 19.37 12.78 27.11
N GLY A 126 18.94 13.89 26.55
CA GLY A 126 19.82 14.83 25.88
C GLY A 126 20.04 14.57 24.40
N ASN A 127 19.29 13.65 23.78
CA ASN A 127 19.41 13.33 22.36
C ASN A 127 18.64 14.35 21.52
N TYR A 128 19.34 15.02 20.61
CA TYR A 128 18.72 15.91 19.63
C TYR A 128 17.94 15.15 18.57
N GLY A 129 16.80 15.73 18.17
CA GLY A 129 15.95 15.20 17.11
C GLY A 129 15.47 13.78 17.35
N ALA A 130 15.33 13.37 18.62
CA ALA A 130 15.09 11.98 18.95
C ALA A 130 13.84 11.44 18.25
N TRP A 131 12.75 12.19 18.23
CA TRP A 131 11.51 11.76 17.59
C TRP A 131 11.57 11.77 16.06
N ALA A 132 12.24 12.75 15.45
CA ALA A 132 12.51 12.74 14.02
C ALA A 132 13.36 11.53 13.60
N ARG A 133 14.40 11.19 14.38
CA ARG A 133 15.25 10.00 14.17
C ARG A 133 14.45 8.71 14.33
N ARG A 134 13.61 8.63 15.36
CA ARG A 134 12.71 7.48 15.59
C ARG A 134 11.72 7.26 14.46
N LEU A 135 11.24 8.32 13.81
CA LEU A 135 10.40 8.22 12.61
C LEU A 135 11.19 7.93 11.33
N GLY A 136 12.51 8.08 11.36
CA GLY A 136 13.40 7.94 10.20
C GLY A 136 13.32 9.12 9.23
N ILE A 137 13.10 10.32 9.75
CA ILE A 137 13.06 11.57 8.97
C ILE A 137 14.49 12.06 8.72
N MET A 138 14.84 12.31 7.46
CA MET A 138 16.14 12.87 7.09
C MET A 138 16.14 14.40 7.18
N TYR A 139 15.06 15.05 6.78
CA TYR A 139 14.91 16.50 6.89
C TYR A 139 13.45 16.93 6.90
N ILE A 140 13.23 18.12 7.45
CA ILE A 140 11.94 18.81 7.55
C ILE A 140 12.11 20.21 6.95
N ILE A 141 11.09 20.71 6.25
CA ILE A 141 11.02 22.10 5.79
C ILE A 141 9.69 22.68 6.24
N TRP A 142 9.75 23.82 6.93
CA TRP A 142 8.57 24.54 7.40
C TRP A 142 8.91 26.03 7.50
N ASN A 143 8.02 26.87 6.97
CA ASN A 143 8.07 28.33 7.12
C ASN A 143 9.46 28.91 6.81
N LYS A 144 9.97 28.64 5.60
CA LYS A 144 11.29 29.10 5.11
C LYS A 144 12.48 28.64 5.96
N LYS A 145 12.33 27.60 6.77
CA LYS A 145 13.41 26.98 7.54
C LYS A 145 13.50 25.48 7.24
N THR A 146 14.69 24.93 7.39
CA THR A 146 14.93 23.48 7.27
C THR A 146 15.73 22.94 8.44
N TRP A 147 15.35 21.76 8.88
CA TRP A 147 16.08 20.93 9.84
C TRP A 147 16.55 19.66 9.16
N LYS A 148 17.76 19.19 9.48
CA LYS A 148 18.38 18.03 8.83
C LYS A 148 19.01 17.11 9.86
N SER A 149 18.61 15.84 9.87
CA SER A 149 19.15 14.83 10.79
C SER A 149 20.63 14.53 10.56
N TYR A 150 21.18 14.87 9.40
CA TYR A 150 22.55 14.54 8.96
C TYR A 150 23.49 15.74 8.90
N ARG A 151 23.08 16.88 9.46
CA ARG A 151 23.94 18.05 9.66
C ARG A 151 24.01 18.35 11.16
N ASP A 152 24.21 19.61 11.52
CA ASP A 152 24.08 20.05 12.89
C ASP A 152 22.62 19.91 13.35
N ILE A 153 22.34 18.74 13.93
CA ILE A 153 21.00 18.24 14.25
C ILE A 153 20.28 19.11 15.30
N ASN A 154 20.99 20.00 15.98
CA ASN A 154 20.41 20.91 16.97
C ASN A 154 19.90 22.24 16.35
N THR A 155 20.16 22.50 15.06
CA THR A 155 19.84 23.78 14.43
C THR A 155 18.78 23.65 13.33
N TRP A 156 17.97 24.70 13.23
CA TRP A 156 17.20 25.02 12.03
C TRP A 156 17.94 26.09 11.24
N THR A 157 18.12 25.89 9.94
CA THR A 157 18.75 26.86 9.05
C THR A 157 17.73 27.48 8.10
N THR A 158 18.03 28.67 7.57
CA THR A 158 17.23 29.28 6.50
C THR A 158 17.12 28.33 5.29
N TYR A 159 15.91 28.19 4.76
CA TYR A 159 15.63 27.45 3.54
C TYR A 159 15.45 28.45 2.38
N THR A 160 16.17 28.23 1.28
CA THR A 160 16.25 29.14 0.14
C THR A 160 15.70 28.54 -1.16
N GLY A 161 15.00 27.40 -1.09
CA GLY A 161 14.39 26.79 -2.28
C GLY A 161 13.19 27.57 -2.80
N SER A 162 12.82 27.29 -4.05
CA SER A 162 11.77 28.02 -4.79
C SER A 162 10.39 27.99 -4.13
N VAL A 163 10.04 26.88 -3.47
CA VAL A 163 8.81 26.74 -2.68
C VAL A 163 9.13 27.07 -1.22
N PRO A 164 8.63 28.17 -0.64
CA PRO A 164 9.02 28.61 0.71
C PRO A 164 8.43 27.78 1.85
N HIS A 165 7.56 26.80 1.57
CA HIS A 165 6.89 25.93 2.55
C HIS A 165 6.12 26.74 3.62
N THR A 166 5.40 27.77 3.19
CA THR A 166 4.51 28.58 4.03
C THR A 166 3.07 28.07 4.03
N ASP A 167 2.75 27.15 3.13
CA ASP A 167 1.44 26.54 2.91
C ASP A 167 1.41 25.04 3.26
N HIS A 168 2.56 24.45 3.59
CA HIS A 168 2.68 23.07 4.06
C HIS A 168 3.99 22.83 4.82
N ILE A 169 3.99 21.79 5.66
CA ILE A 169 5.22 21.17 6.17
C ILE A 169 5.64 20.07 5.19
N HIS A 170 6.91 20.07 4.80
CA HIS A 170 7.50 18.96 4.06
C HIS A 170 8.34 18.07 4.98
N PHE A 171 8.03 16.77 4.98
CA PHE A 171 8.84 15.73 5.61
C PHE A 171 9.48 14.85 4.55
N SER A 172 10.78 14.61 4.65
CA SER A 172 11.48 13.65 3.81
C SER A 172 12.03 12.51 4.67
N PHE A 173 11.76 11.27 4.28
CA PHE A 173 12.10 10.07 5.04
C PHE A 173 13.26 9.32 4.41
N ALA A 174 14.23 8.89 5.23
CA ALA A 174 15.17 7.85 4.83
C ALA A 174 14.42 6.52 4.61
N TRP A 175 15.05 5.58 3.91
CA TRP A 175 14.48 4.26 3.66
C TRP A 175 14.06 3.54 4.95
N ASP A 176 14.82 3.65 6.03
CA ASP A 176 14.42 3.07 7.31
C ASP A 176 13.07 3.58 7.82
N GLY A 177 12.85 4.91 7.79
CA GLY A 177 11.59 5.52 8.17
C GLY A 177 10.46 5.16 7.20
N ALA A 178 10.72 5.31 5.90
CA ALA A 178 9.77 5.01 4.84
C ALA A 178 9.31 3.54 4.84
N CYS A 179 10.15 2.62 5.29
CA CYS A 179 9.90 1.17 5.31
C CYS A 179 9.54 0.62 6.69
N LYS A 180 9.26 1.49 7.66
CA LYS A 180 8.90 1.09 9.03
C LYS A 180 9.96 0.26 9.77
N ARG A 181 11.25 0.58 9.60
CA ARG A 181 12.37 -0.16 10.21
C ARG A 181 12.92 0.48 11.49
N THR A 182 12.62 1.74 11.74
CA THR A 182 13.07 2.48 12.92
C THR A 182 12.27 2.13 14.18
N SER A 183 12.76 2.56 15.35
CA SER A 183 12.16 2.20 16.63
C SER A 183 10.75 2.71 16.86
N TRP A 184 10.32 3.77 16.17
CA TRP A 184 8.91 4.19 16.19
C TRP A 184 7.97 3.07 15.75
N TRP A 185 8.43 2.25 14.80
CA TRP A 185 7.62 1.19 14.19
C TRP A 185 7.90 -0.19 14.80
N THR A 186 9.15 -0.45 15.18
CA THR A 186 9.60 -1.80 15.58
C THR A 186 9.80 -1.96 17.08
N GLY A 187 9.86 -0.86 17.85
CA GLY A 187 10.27 -0.87 19.25
C GLY A 187 11.76 -1.16 19.46
N ARG A 188 12.56 -1.24 18.38
CA ARG A 188 14.00 -1.51 18.42
C ARG A 188 14.76 -0.38 17.72
N ALA A 189 15.72 0.23 18.43
CA ALA A 189 16.55 1.30 17.87
C ALA A 189 17.37 0.79 16.68
N ALA A 190 17.27 1.50 15.55
CA ALA A 190 18.17 1.30 14.42
C ALA A 190 19.57 1.81 14.79
N THR A 191 20.54 0.90 14.91
CA THR A 191 21.94 1.22 15.27
C THR A 191 22.81 1.53 14.07
N SER A 192 22.29 1.34 12.85
CA SER A 192 22.94 1.64 11.58
C SER A 192 21.89 1.93 10.53
N ILE A 193 22.25 2.69 9.50
CA ILE A 193 21.36 3.05 8.40
C ILE A 193 21.25 1.88 7.41
N ASN A 194 20.03 1.54 7.01
CA ASN A 194 19.75 0.59 5.93
C ASN A 194 19.19 1.34 4.70
N PRO A 195 20.04 1.61 3.68
CA PRO A 195 19.63 2.35 2.49
C PRO A 195 18.81 1.52 1.50
N THR A 196 18.48 0.26 1.81
CA THR A 196 17.71 -0.59 0.90
C THR A 196 16.27 -0.13 0.83
N THR A 197 15.66 -0.19 -0.36
CA THR A 197 14.25 0.17 -0.56
C THR A 197 13.31 -0.73 0.24
N CYS A 198 12.03 -0.35 0.37
CA CYS A 198 11.08 -1.13 1.16
C CYS A 198 10.87 -2.51 0.56
N GLN A 199 11.19 -3.53 1.34
CA GLN A 199 10.75 -4.88 1.07
C GLN A 199 9.29 -4.98 1.49
N THR A 200 8.37 -4.68 0.59
CA THR A 200 7.09 -5.37 0.64
C THR A 200 7.40 -6.80 0.23
N GLY A 201 7.03 -7.81 1.04
CA GLY A 201 7.15 -9.19 0.59
C GLY A 201 6.40 -9.37 -0.74
N ALA A 202 6.83 -10.31 -1.58
CA ALA A 202 6.12 -10.59 -2.82
C ALA A 202 4.66 -10.93 -2.49
N GLN A 203 3.72 -10.15 -3.03
CA GLN A 203 2.29 -10.35 -2.82
C GLN A 203 1.75 -11.60 -3.54
N VAL A 204 2.62 -12.31 -4.27
CA VAL A 204 2.35 -13.55 -4.99
C VAL A 204 3.34 -14.62 -4.54
N THR A 205 2.89 -15.88 -4.56
CA THR A 205 3.74 -17.05 -4.31
C THR A 205 4.06 -17.78 -5.61
N VAL A 206 5.19 -18.50 -5.63
CA VAL A 206 5.53 -19.36 -6.78
C VAL A 206 4.55 -20.53 -6.88
N ASP A 207 4.13 -21.07 -5.75
CA ASP A 207 3.20 -22.19 -5.66
C ASP A 207 1.73 -21.75 -5.79
N THR A 208 0.92 -22.65 -6.33
CA THR A 208 -0.55 -22.56 -6.43
C THR A 208 -1.22 -23.46 -5.38
N GLU A 209 -2.54 -23.33 -5.23
CA GLU A 209 -3.39 -24.24 -4.46
C GLU A 209 -3.29 -25.70 -4.91
N PHE A 210 -2.93 -25.95 -6.17
CA PHE A 210 -2.75 -27.30 -6.72
C PHE A 210 -1.44 -27.94 -6.29
N THR A 211 -0.42 -27.16 -5.90
CA THR A 211 0.93 -27.67 -5.60
C THR A 211 0.91 -28.80 -4.58
N LYS A 212 0.15 -28.62 -3.49
CA LYS A 212 -0.02 -29.61 -2.42
C LYS A 212 -0.91 -30.80 -2.79
N LEU A 213 -1.67 -30.69 -3.88
CA LEU A 213 -2.64 -31.70 -4.32
C LEU A 213 -2.03 -32.68 -5.33
N LYS A 214 -0.90 -32.33 -5.96
CA LYS A 214 -0.31 -33.10 -7.06
C LYS A 214 0.06 -34.54 -6.70
N ASP A 215 0.24 -34.84 -5.42
CA ASP A 215 0.61 -36.18 -4.94
C ASP A 215 -0.59 -36.95 -4.37
N LEU A 216 -1.79 -36.36 -4.39
CA LEU A 216 -3.03 -37.01 -3.97
C LEU A 216 -3.66 -37.80 -5.13
N LEU A 217 -4.17 -38.99 -4.80
CA LEU A 217 -5.03 -39.79 -5.67
C LEU A 217 -6.48 -39.72 -5.16
N LEU A 218 -7.35 -39.06 -5.90
CA LEU A 218 -8.79 -39.07 -5.63
C LEU A 218 -9.51 -40.09 -6.53
N LYS A 219 -10.43 -40.83 -5.92
CA LYS A 219 -11.24 -41.86 -6.58
C LYS A 219 -12.61 -41.93 -5.90
N LEU A 220 -13.49 -42.78 -6.43
CA LEU A 220 -14.81 -43.02 -5.83
C LEU A 220 -14.68 -43.31 -4.32
N GLY A 221 -15.46 -42.58 -3.51
CA GLY A 221 -15.43 -42.66 -2.04
C GLY A 221 -14.43 -41.72 -1.35
N SER A 222 -13.52 -41.06 -2.07
CA SER A 222 -12.71 -39.97 -1.49
C SER A 222 -13.59 -38.81 -1.00
N THR A 223 -13.20 -38.15 0.07
CA THR A 223 -13.91 -36.98 0.62
C THR A 223 -12.95 -35.86 1.05
N GLY A 224 -13.48 -34.65 1.26
CA GLY A 224 -12.76 -33.52 1.85
C GLY A 224 -12.36 -32.42 0.85
N ASP A 225 -11.50 -31.50 1.30
CA ASP A 225 -11.20 -30.26 0.56
C ASP A 225 -10.55 -30.50 -0.80
N ALA A 226 -9.71 -31.55 -0.93
CA ALA A 226 -9.13 -31.92 -2.21
C ALA A 226 -10.23 -32.31 -3.23
N VAL A 227 -11.28 -32.99 -2.79
CA VAL A 227 -12.42 -33.33 -3.65
C VAL A 227 -13.17 -32.07 -4.07
N ARG A 228 -13.37 -31.10 -3.17
CA ARG A 228 -13.99 -29.81 -3.51
C ARG A 228 -13.18 -29.06 -4.55
N VAL A 229 -11.86 -29.03 -4.43
CA VAL A 229 -10.98 -28.38 -5.43
C VAL A 229 -11.10 -29.08 -6.79
N ALA A 230 -11.12 -30.42 -6.83
CA ALA A 230 -11.32 -31.15 -8.08
C ALA A 230 -12.69 -30.84 -8.69
N GLN A 231 -13.77 -30.91 -7.91
CA GLN A 231 -15.13 -30.65 -8.37
C GLN A 231 -15.30 -29.23 -8.93
N ALA A 232 -14.72 -28.22 -8.27
CA ALA A 232 -14.74 -26.84 -8.75
C ALA A 232 -14.05 -26.66 -10.12
N ASN A 233 -13.21 -27.61 -10.54
CA ASN A 233 -12.51 -27.61 -11.81
C ASN A 233 -13.07 -28.64 -12.81
N LEU A 234 -14.21 -29.26 -12.50
CA LEU A 234 -14.90 -30.22 -13.36
C LEU A 234 -16.27 -29.65 -13.75
N PRO A 235 -16.61 -29.57 -15.05
CA PRO A 235 -17.88 -29.03 -15.48
C PRO A 235 -19.03 -29.99 -15.12
N GLY A 236 -20.16 -29.42 -14.66
CA GLY A 236 -21.42 -30.17 -14.48
C GLY A 236 -21.49 -31.06 -13.24
N VAL A 237 -20.67 -30.80 -12.21
CA VAL A 237 -20.73 -31.53 -10.93
C VAL A 237 -20.87 -30.57 -9.75
N ALA A 238 -21.61 -30.97 -8.73
CA ALA A 238 -21.74 -30.21 -7.50
C ALA A 238 -20.44 -30.23 -6.68
N VAL A 239 -20.12 -29.13 -6.00
CA VAL A 239 -18.94 -29.00 -5.14
C VAL A 239 -19.31 -29.37 -3.70
N ASP A 240 -19.59 -30.64 -3.45
CA ASP A 240 -20.04 -31.17 -2.16
C ASP A 240 -18.93 -31.78 -1.31
N GLY A 241 -17.73 -31.97 -1.88
CA GLY A 241 -16.59 -32.60 -1.23
C GLY A 241 -16.70 -34.12 -1.12
N GLN A 242 -17.63 -34.75 -1.85
CA GLN A 242 -17.83 -36.19 -1.91
C GLN A 242 -17.59 -36.70 -3.32
N PHE A 243 -16.61 -37.58 -3.48
CA PHE A 243 -16.28 -38.14 -4.79
C PHE A 243 -17.23 -39.31 -5.09
N GLY A 244 -18.45 -38.98 -5.49
CA GLY A 244 -19.48 -39.93 -5.92
C GLY A 244 -19.43 -40.30 -7.41
N PRO A 245 -20.37 -41.12 -7.90
CA PRO A 245 -20.43 -41.57 -9.30
C PRO A 245 -20.48 -40.42 -10.32
N GLN A 246 -21.17 -39.32 -10.01
CA GLN A 246 -21.22 -38.13 -10.85
C GLN A 246 -19.85 -37.46 -10.98
N THR A 247 -19.10 -37.34 -9.87
CA THR A 247 -17.72 -36.80 -9.90
C THR A 247 -16.82 -37.70 -10.73
N GLN A 248 -16.94 -39.03 -10.59
CA GLN A 248 -16.15 -39.97 -11.39
C GLN A 248 -16.45 -39.87 -12.89
N ALA A 249 -17.73 -39.73 -13.26
CA ALA A 249 -18.13 -39.53 -14.65
C ALA A 249 -17.57 -38.21 -15.22
N ALA A 250 -17.65 -37.12 -14.45
CA ALA A 250 -17.07 -35.83 -14.82
C ALA A 250 -15.54 -35.91 -15.00
N VAL A 251 -14.84 -36.66 -14.14
CA VAL A 251 -13.39 -36.90 -14.29
C VAL A 251 -13.08 -37.67 -15.56
N LYS A 252 -13.85 -38.71 -15.90
CA LYS A 252 -13.67 -39.44 -17.17
C LYS A 252 -13.88 -38.51 -18.37
N ALA A 253 -14.91 -37.68 -18.35
CA ALA A 253 -15.17 -36.70 -19.40
C ALA A 253 -14.02 -35.67 -19.53
N PHE A 254 -13.51 -35.17 -18.40
CA PHE A 254 -12.34 -34.29 -18.36
C PHE A 254 -11.10 -34.97 -18.95
N GLN A 255 -10.85 -36.23 -18.56
CA GLN A 255 -9.72 -37.00 -19.08
C GLN A 255 -9.81 -37.19 -20.59
N THR A 256 -10.99 -37.58 -21.11
CA THR A 256 -11.23 -37.70 -22.55
C THR A 256 -10.99 -36.37 -23.27
N LYS A 257 -11.57 -35.27 -22.77
CA LYS A 257 -11.46 -33.93 -23.38
C LYS A 257 -10.01 -33.47 -23.51
N TYR A 258 -9.16 -33.82 -22.55
CA TYR A 258 -7.76 -33.35 -22.51
C TYR A 258 -6.75 -34.45 -22.87
N GLY A 259 -7.17 -35.57 -23.46
CA GLY A 259 -6.28 -36.63 -23.92
C GLY A 259 -5.49 -37.32 -22.80
N LEU A 260 -6.05 -37.36 -21.58
CA LEU A 260 -5.46 -38.04 -20.43
C LEU A 260 -5.95 -39.50 -20.35
N LYS A 261 -5.24 -40.35 -19.61
CA LYS A 261 -5.68 -41.74 -19.35
C LYS A 261 -7.06 -41.75 -18.70
N VAL A 262 -8.05 -42.32 -19.38
CA VAL A 262 -9.46 -42.35 -18.94
C VAL A 262 -9.68 -43.48 -17.93
N ASN A 263 -9.39 -43.22 -16.65
CA ASN A 263 -9.58 -44.17 -15.54
C ASN A 263 -10.56 -43.65 -14.46
N GLY A 264 -11.04 -42.41 -14.57
CA GLY A 264 -11.92 -41.79 -13.60
C GLY A 264 -11.25 -41.39 -12.28
N PHE A 265 -9.92 -41.40 -12.21
CA PHE A 265 -9.15 -40.98 -11.03
C PHE A 265 -8.54 -39.59 -11.23
N VAL A 266 -8.52 -38.79 -10.17
CA VAL A 266 -7.77 -37.53 -10.16
C VAL A 266 -6.40 -37.83 -9.56
N ALA A 267 -5.40 -37.94 -10.43
CA ALA A 267 -3.99 -38.11 -10.08
C ALA A 267 -3.18 -36.94 -10.66
N ARG A 268 -1.85 -36.95 -10.43
CA ARG A 268 -0.94 -35.88 -10.87
C ARG A 268 -1.17 -35.34 -12.29
N PRO A 269 -1.40 -36.14 -13.35
CA PRO A 269 -1.69 -35.60 -14.69
C PRO A 269 -2.97 -34.78 -14.76
N VAL A 270 -4.03 -35.20 -14.05
CA VAL A 270 -5.30 -34.46 -13.97
C VAL A 270 -5.10 -33.18 -13.18
N TRP A 271 -4.41 -33.23 -12.03
CA TRP A 271 -4.09 -32.03 -11.23
C TRP A 271 -3.26 -31.01 -12.02
N ASN A 272 -2.22 -31.45 -12.72
CA ASN A 272 -1.41 -30.59 -13.56
C ASN A 272 -2.25 -29.95 -14.67
N LYS A 273 -3.19 -30.71 -15.26
CA LYS A 273 -4.05 -30.15 -16.31
C LYS A 273 -5.02 -29.12 -15.76
N MET A 274 -5.63 -29.35 -14.58
CA MET A 274 -6.48 -28.37 -13.91
C MET A 274 -5.68 -27.09 -13.59
N GLU A 275 -4.48 -27.22 -13.01
CA GLU A 275 -3.61 -26.08 -12.72
C GLU A 275 -3.26 -25.30 -13.99
N GLN A 276 -2.91 -25.98 -15.10
CA GLN A 276 -2.60 -25.32 -16.37
C GLN A 276 -3.77 -24.53 -16.95
N LEU A 277 -5.01 -24.97 -16.72
CA LEU A 277 -6.20 -24.25 -17.17
C LEU A 277 -6.47 -23.01 -16.30
N GLN A 278 -6.15 -23.07 -15.01
CA GLN A 278 -6.30 -21.96 -14.07
C GLN A 278 -5.14 -20.96 -14.12
N TYR A 279 -3.93 -21.41 -14.48
CA TYR A 279 -2.70 -20.63 -14.45
C TYR A 279 -2.00 -20.71 -15.82
N PRO A 280 -2.40 -19.89 -16.81
CA PRO A 280 -1.90 -19.99 -18.18
C PRO A 280 -0.38 -19.89 -18.33
N LEU A 281 0.30 -19.20 -17.40
CA LEU A 281 1.76 -19.03 -17.44
C LEU A 281 2.52 -20.06 -16.59
N ILE A 282 1.83 -21.04 -15.96
CA ILE A 282 2.44 -22.00 -15.03
C ILE A 282 3.60 -22.79 -15.66
N LYS A 283 3.53 -23.07 -16.97
CA LYS A 283 4.56 -23.83 -17.71
C LYS A 283 5.93 -23.13 -17.73
N TYR A 284 5.98 -21.81 -17.58
CA TYR A 284 7.22 -21.02 -17.57
C TYR A 284 7.72 -20.74 -16.15
N ARG A 285 6.81 -20.77 -15.16
CA ARG A 285 7.00 -20.20 -13.83
C ARG A 285 8.25 -20.71 -13.11
N LYS A 286 8.58 -22.00 -13.21
CA LYS A 286 9.72 -22.59 -12.47
C LYS A 286 10.98 -22.82 -13.32
N THR A 287 10.89 -22.70 -14.65
CA THR A 287 11.94 -23.18 -15.57
C THR A 287 12.50 -22.12 -16.50
N VAL A 288 11.82 -20.99 -16.68
CA VAL A 288 12.22 -19.96 -17.65
C VAL A 288 12.54 -18.65 -16.93
N ILE A 289 13.73 -18.13 -17.21
CA ILE A 289 14.15 -16.79 -16.79
C ILE A 289 14.24 -15.91 -18.05
N LEU A 290 13.49 -14.79 -18.07
CA LEU A 290 13.58 -13.82 -19.17
C LEU A 290 14.29 -12.54 -18.71
N LYS A 291 15.10 -11.97 -19.59
CA LYS A 291 15.77 -10.68 -19.39
C LYS A 291 15.83 -9.93 -20.72
N ARG A 292 16.30 -8.68 -20.72
CA ARG A 292 16.53 -7.94 -21.97
C ARG A 292 17.40 -8.75 -22.93
N GLY A 293 16.97 -8.81 -24.19
CA GLY A 293 17.61 -9.62 -25.23
C GLY A 293 17.11 -11.06 -25.33
N SER A 294 16.32 -11.57 -24.37
CA SER A 294 15.60 -12.83 -24.54
C SER A 294 14.62 -12.73 -25.72
N THR A 295 14.42 -13.85 -26.43
CA THR A 295 13.47 -13.96 -27.54
C THR A 295 12.63 -15.25 -27.45
N GLY A 296 11.53 -15.31 -28.22
CA GLY A 296 10.72 -16.53 -28.41
C GLY A 296 9.37 -16.52 -27.69
N ASP A 297 8.71 -17.68 -27.64
CA ASP A 297 7.31 -17.80 -27.22
C ASP A 297 7.06 -17.44 -25.75
N ALA A 298 8.05 -17.68 -24.87
CA ALA A 298 7.96 -17.24 -23.49
C ALA A 298 7.89 -15.70 -23.41
N VAL A 299 8.65 -14.99 -24.26
CA VAL A 299 8.57 -13.52 -24.31
C VAL A 299 7.21 -13.07 -24.80
N LYS A 300 6.66 -13.72 -25.84
CA LYS A 300 5.29 -13.44 -26.32
C LYS A 300 4.25 -13.62 -25.22
N ALA A 301 4.36 -14.69 -24.43
CA ALA A 301 3.46 -14.94 -23.31
C ALA A 301 3.57 -13.87 -22.21
N ALA A 302 4.78 -13.43 -21.87
CA ALA A 302 4.98 -12.32 -20.95
C ALA A 302 4.42 -11.00 -21.50
N GLN A 303 4.63 -10.72 -22.79
CA GLN A 303 4.09 -9.54 -23.47
C GLN A 303 2.56 -9.54 -23.49
N TRP A 304 1.94 -10.69 -23.75
CA TRP A 304 0.49 -10.85 -23.64
C TRP A 304 -0.01 -10.53 -22.23
N ALA A 305 0.66 -11.07 -21.20
CA ALA A 305 0.35 -10.76 -19.81
C ALA A 305 0.51 -9.28 -19.47
N LEU A 306 1.43 -8.58 -20.14
CA LEU A 306 1.71 -7.14 -19.99
C LEU A 306 0.88 -6.23 -20.89
N ARG A 307 -0.03 -6.76 -21.72
CA ARG A 307 -0.78 -6.02 -22.75
C ARG A 307 0.14 -5.29 -23.75
N LEU A 308 1.24 -5.94 -24.13
CA LEU A 308 2.18 -5.46 -25.14
C LEU A 308 2.01 -6.23 -26.46
N PRO A 309 2.42 -5.64 -27.60
CA PRO A 309 2.61 -6.40 -28.83
C PRO A 309 3.51 -7.62 -28.59
N GLN A 310 3.10 -8.78 -29.09
CA GLN A 310 3.76 -10.07 -28.87
C GLN A 310 4.80 -10.33 -29.97
N ASP A 311 5.72 -9.38 -30.16
CA ASP A 311 6.81 -9.50 -31.14
C ASP A 311 7.82 -10.60 -30.77
N GLY A 312 7.77 -11.10 -29.53
CA GLY A 312 8.65 -12.14 -29.03
C GLY A 312 10.07 -11.65 -28.76
N VAL A 313 10.29 -10.35 -28.65
CA VAL A 313 11.59 -9.73 -28.34
C VAL A 313 11.51 -8.96 -27.02
N PHE A 314 12.36 -9.35 -26.06
CA PHE A 314 12.39 -8.69 -24.77
C PHE A 314 13.23 -7.40 -24.86
N GLY A 315 12.63 -6.36 -25.44
CA GLY A 315 13.22 -5.05 -25.63
C GLY A 315 13.07 -4.12 -24.42
N LEU A 316 13.36 -2.83 -24.63
CA LEU A 316 13.26 -1.79 -23.60
C LEU A 316 11.82 -1.60 -23.10
N THR A 317 10.83 -1.74 -23.98
CA THR A 317 9.40 -1.64 -23.63
C THR A 317 8.98 -2.75 -22.67
N THR A 318 9.29 -4.01 -23.02
CA THR A 318 9.02 -5.19 -22.16
C THR A 318 9.71 -5.06 -20.81
N PHE A 319 10.99 -4.63 -20.81
CA PHE A 319 11.75 -4.39 -19.57
C PHE A 319 11.10 -3.37 -18.64
N ARG A 320 10.69 -2.21 -19.19
CA ARG A 320 10.01 -1.18 -18.39
C ARG A 320 8.67 -1.67 -17.86
N ALA A 321 7.92 -2.45 -18.63
CA ALA A 321 6.64 -3.01 -18.21
C ALA A 321 6.80 -4.08 -17.11
N VAL A 322 7.81 -4.95 -17.22
CA VAL A 322 8.14 -5.93 -16.16
C VAL A 322 8.48 -5.23 -14.85
N LYS A 323 9.30 -4.18 -14.88
CA LYS A 323 9.63 -3.40 -13.68
C LYS A 323 8.39 -2.78 -13.01
N LYS A 324 7.38 -2.37 -13.78
CA LYS A 324 6.12 -1.88 -13.23
C LYS A 324 5.35 -2.98 -12.49
N VAL A 325 5.30 -4.18 -13.05
CA VAL A 325 4.67 -5.35 -12.39
C VAL A 325 5.45 -5.74 -11.13
N GLU A 326 6.78 -5.82 -11.20
CA GLU A 326 7.60 -6.11 -10.03
C GLU A 326 7.35 -5.11 -8.90
N ALA A 327 7.30 -3.81 -9.22
CA ALA A 327 6.97 -2.77 -8.26
C ALA A 327 5.54 -2.90 -7.70
N LYS A 328 4.56 -3.27 -8.54
CA LYS A 328 3.16 -3.48 -8.13
C LYS A 328 3.03 -4.60 -7.10
N TYR A 329 3.75 -5.71 -7.28
CA TYR A 329 3.64 -6.92 -6.45
C TYR A 329 4.68 -7.03 -5.34
N GLY A 330 5.50 -6.01 -5.10
CA GLY A 330 6.55 -6.08 -4.06
C GLY A 330 7.66 -7.07 -4.39
N ILE A 331 7.97 -7.25 -5.67
CA ILE A 331 9.08 -8.09 -6.13
C ILE A 331 10.31 -7.18 -6.32
N THR A 332 11.52 -7.75 -6.24
CA THR A 332 12.74 -7.02 -6.57
C THR A 332 12.66 -6.45 -8.00
N VAL A 333 12.78 -5.13 -8.13
CA VAL A 333 12.52 -4.39 -9.39
C VAL A 333 13.75 -4.39 -10.31
N ASN A 334 14.17 -5.56 -10.78
CA ASN A 334 15.37 -5.75 -11.61
C ASN A 334 15.05 -5.94 -13.11
N GLY A 335 13.77 -6.04 -13.49
CA GLY A 335 13.33 -6.22 -14.88
C GLY A 335 13.62 -7.61 -15.43
N VAL A 336 13.77 -8.60 -14.56
CA VAL A 336 14.03 -10.02 -14.90
C VAL A 336 12.78 -10.82 -14.55
N VAL A 337 12.23 -11.53 -15.53
CA VAL A 337 11.07 -12.40 -15.29
C VAL A 337 11.56 -13.74 -14.75
N GLY A 338 11.66 -13.83 -13.42
CA GLY A 338 11.87 -15.07 -12.67
C GLY A 338 10.57 -15.64 -12.09
N PRO A 339 10.64 -16.65 -11.20
CA PRO A 339 9.45 -17.36 -10.74
C PRO A 339 8.35 -16.50 -10.11
N LEU A 340 8.72 -15.55 -9.24
CA LEU A 340 7.76 -14.63 -8.64
C LEU A 340 7.19 -13.64 -9.67
N THR A 341 8.02 -13.15 -10.59
CA THR A 341 7.57 -12.26 -11.66
C THR A 341 6.61 -12.97 -12.61
N TRP A 342 6.85 -14.25 -12.93
CA TRP A 342 5.90 -15.08 -13.66
C TRP A 342 4.58 -15.25 -12.92
N ALA A 343 4.60 -15.49 -11.61
CA ALA A 343 3.39 -15.56 -10.80
C ALA A 343 2.60 -14.24 -10.81
N ALA A 344 3.28 -13.10 -10.75
CA ALA A 344 2.67 -11.78 -10.85
C ALA A 344 2.06 -11.52 -12.24
N LEU A 345 2.75 -11.89 -13.32
CA LEU A 345 2.22 -11.79 -14.68
C LEU A 345 0.98 -12.67 -14.89
N ASP A 346 0.98 -13.85 -14.27
CA ASP A 346 -0.17 -14.76 -14.31
C ASP A 346 -1.36 -14.15 -13.55
N GLU A 347 -1.13 -13.52 -12.39
CA GLU A 347 -2.19 -12.82 -11.67
C GLU A 347 -2.76 -11.63 -12.45
N GLU A 348 -1.90 -10.81 -13.06
CA GLU A 348 -2.33 -9.73 -13.96
C GLU A 348 -3.22 -10.27 -15.07
N LEU A 349 -2.86 -11.41 -15.66
CA LEU A 349 -3.64 -12.04 -16.73
C LEU A 349 -4.99 -12.55 -16.21
N ARG A 350 -4.99 -13.31 -15.12
CA ARG A 350 -6.20 -13.92 -14.55
C ARG A 350 -7.20 -12.88 -14.05
N SER A 351 -6.74 -11.79 -13.43
CA SER A 351 -7.62 -10.71 -12.98
C SER A 351 -8.44 -10.15 -14.14
N ARG A 352 -7.78 -9.91 -15.28
CA ARG A 352 -8.46 -9.43 -16.48
C ARG A 352 -9.44 -10.43 -17.05
N MET A 353 -9.07 -11.71 -17.10
CA MET A 353 -9.97 -12.75 -17.60
C MET A 353 -11.26 -12.82 -16.76
N ARG A 354 -11.15 -12.68 -15.43
CA ARG A 354 -12.32 -12.60 -14.53
C ARG A 354 -13.17 -11.35 -14.78
N GLU A 355 -12.54 -10.19 -14.96
CA GLU A 355 -13.24 -8.94 -15.29
C GLU A 355 -14.00 -9.03 -16.62
N GLU A 356 -13.37 -9.60 -17.65
CA GLU A 356 -14.01 -9.82 -18.95
C GLU A 356 -15.15 -10.83 -18.88
N GLU A 357 -14.99 -11.92 -18.12
CA GLU A 357 -16.04 -12.91 -17.91
C GLU A 357 -17.23 -12.34 -17.14
N ALA A 358 -16.97 -11.60 -16.05
CA ALA A 358 -18.01 -10.89 -15.30
C ALA A 358 -18.75 -9.88 -16.20
N GLY A 359 -18.01 -9.15 -17.05
CA GLY A 359 -18.59 -8.23 -18.03
C GLY A 359 -19.48 -8.94 -19.06
N ARG A 360 -19.05 -10.10 -19.58
CA ARG A 360 -19.85 -10.93 -20.51
C ARG A 360 -21.12 -11.45 -19.84
N GLU A 361 -21.04 -11.87 -18.59
CA GLU A 361 -22.21 -12.39 -17.86
C GLU A 361 -23.22 -11.27 -17.54
N LEU A 362 -22.74 -10.11 -17.12
CA LEU A 362 -23.58 -8.92 -16.95
C LEU A 362 -24.29 -8.54 -18.26
N ALA A 363 -23.59 -8.60 -19.39
CA ALA A 363 -24.19 -8.31 -20.70
C ALA A 363 -25.32 -9.27 -21.06
N LYS A 364 -25.19 -10.57 -20.74
CA LYS A 364 -26.27 -11.56 -20.93
C LYS A 364 -27.48 -11.27 -20.04
N VAL A 365 -27.24 -10.96 -18.76
CA VAL A 365 -28.33 -10.62 -17.82
C VAL A 365 -29.11 -9.39 -18.32
N ILE A 366 -28.40 -8.35 -18.78
CA ILE A 366 -29.03 -7.16 -19.36
C ILE A 366 -29.82 -7.50 -20.62
N ALA A 367 -29.29 -8.35 -21.50
CA ALA A 367 -29.99 -8.78 -22.71
C ALA A 367 -31.27 -9.57 -22.38
N GLN A 368 -31.21 -10.47 -21.41
CA GLN A 368 -32.37 -11.23 -20.93
C GLN A 368 -33.43 -10.29 -20.33
N ALA A 369 -33.04 -9.38 -19.44
CA ALA A 369 -33.96 -8.43 -18.83
C ALA A 369 -34.66 -7.53 -19.86
N LYS A 370 -33.95 -7.13 -20.93
CA LYS A 370 -34.56 -6.39 -22.06
C LYS A 370 -35.57 -7.24 -22.84
N SER A 371 -35.26 -8.51 -23.07
CA SER A 371 -36.17 -9.45 -23.72
C SER A 371 -37.44 -9.66 -22.89
N ASP A 372 -37.29 -9.86 -21.58
CA ASP A 372 -38.40 -10.07 -20.66
C ASP A 372 -39.28 -8.81 -20.58
N TYR A 373 -38.67 -7.62 -20.51
CA TYR A 373 -39.41 -6.36 -20.54
C TYR A 373 -40.19 -6.17 -21.84
N ALA A 374 -39.57 -6.45 -23.00
CA ALA A 374 -40.24 -6.36 -24.29
C ALA A 374 -41.45 -7.30 -24.38
N ALA A 375 -41.31 -8.54 -23.90
CA ALA A 375 -42.38 -9.54 -23.89
C ALA A 375 -43.56 -9.12 -23.00
N VAL A 376 -43.30 -8.51 -21.84
CA VAL A 376 -44.34 -7.98 -20.95
C VAL A 376 -45.02 -6.76 -21.57
N SER A 377 -44.26 -5.87 -22.22
CA SER A 377 -44.81 -4.65 -22.84
C SER A 377 -45.62 -4.90 -24.12
N SER A 378 -45.48 -6.06 -24.77
CA SER A 378 -46.26 -6.45 -25.95
C SER A 378 -47.53 -7.24 -25.62
N ALA A 379 -47.73 -7.60 -24.35
CA ALA A 379 -48.85 -8.44 -23.89
C ALA A 379 -49.97 -7.65 -23.19
N GLY A 380 -49.82 -6.33 -23.06
CA GLY A 380 -50.85 -5.40 -22.57
C GLY A 380 -51.10 -4.31 -23.59
#